data_AF-A0A023EG23-F1
#
_entry.id   AF-A0A023EG23-F1
#
_cell.length_a   1.000
_cell.length_b   1.000
_cell.length_c   1.000
_cell.angle_alpha   90.00
_cell.angle_beta   90.00
_cell.angle_gamma   90.00
#
_symmetry.space_group_name_H-M   'P 1'
#
loop_
_entity.id
_entity.type
_entity.pdbx_description
1 polymer ?
#
loop_
_entity_poly.entity_id
_entity_poly.type
_entity_poly.pdbx_seq_one_letter_code
_entity_poly.pdbx_strand_id
1 'polypeptide(L)'
;MNFLGGDGGDDENDKEKEEEAERERQEAIREAEERRKEKHRKMEEEREKMRQEIRDKYNIKKKEEVVEQAPQEEPNPLMRKKKTPEELAAEAEQEDLDDFTKLKNSIETQVNEIKTQIEGKCSLQ
;
A
#
# COMPACT_ATOMS: atom_id res chain seq x y z
N MET A 1 -20.33 -52.11 -25.52
CA MET A 1 -20.15 -52.47 -24.11
C MET A 1 -20.31 -51.21 -23.30
N ASN A 2 -21.28 -51.19 -22.38
CA ASN A 2 -21.56 -50.08 -21.46
C ASN A 2 -20.43 -49.91 -20.44
N PHE A 3 -20.18 -48.68 -20.00
CA PHE A 3 -20.09 -48.41 -18.56
C PHE A 3 -20.71 -47.04 -18.27
N LEU A 4 -21.85 -47.09 -17.61
CA LEU A 4 -22.51 -46.00 -16.91
C LEU A 4 -22.30 -46.30 -15.42
N GLY A 5 -21.79 -45.34 -14.66
CA GLY A 5 -21.69 -45.34 -13.19
C GLY A 5 -20.94 -44.06 -12.80
N GLY A 6 -21.58 -43.02 -12.26
CA GLY A 6 -22.12 -43.00 -10.89
C GLY A 6 -20.91 -42.91 -9.96
N ASP A 7 -20.60 -41.79 -9.31
CA ASP A 7 -21.39 -41.22 -8.22
C ASP A 7 -20.77 -39.87 -7.80
N GLY A 8 -21.59 -38.83 -7.65
CA GLY A 8 -21.19 -37.45 -7.35
C GLY A 8 -20.85 -37.24 -5.87
N GLY A 9 -19.77 -37.87 -5.41
CA GLY A 9 -19.27 -37.76 -4.01
C GLY A 9 -17.89 -37.12 -3.85
N ASP A 10 -17.21 -36.77 -4.95
CA ASP A 10 -15.83 -36.23 -4.93
C ASP A 10 -15.78 -34.69 -4.92
N ASP A 11 -16.86 -34.02 -5.34
CA ASP A 11 -16.91 -32.55 -5.50
C ASP A 11 -16.99 -31.79 -4.16
N GLU A 12 -17.55 -32.42 -3.11
CA GLU A 12 -17.64 -31.82 -1.77
C GLU A 12 -16.30 -31.91 -1.01
N ASN A 13 -15.57 -33.02 -1.13
CA ASN A 13 -14.29 -33.25 -0.46
C ASN A 13 -13.16 -32.39 -1.08
N ASP A 14 -13.18 -32.20 -2.40
CA ASP A 14 -12.23 -31.29 -3.06
C ASP A 14 -12.52 -29.81 -2.75
N LYS A 15 -13.79 -29.40 -2.65
CA LYS A 15 -14.15 -28.06 -2.17
C LYS A 15 -13.73 -27.80 -0.73
N GLU A 16 -13.91 -28.76 0.16
CA GLU A 16 -13.57 -28.61 1.58
C GLU A 16 -12.05 -28.50 1.79
N LYS A 17 -11.26 -29.26 1.02
CA LYS A 17 -9.79 -29.15 0.99
C LYS A 17 -9.31 -27.84 0.37
N GLU A 18 -9.96 -27.35 -0.68
CA GLU A 18 -9.62 -26.07 -1.29
C GLU A 18 -9.97 -24.89 -0.37
N GLU A 19 -11.09 -24.98 0.35
CA GLU A 19 -11.49 -24.00 1.37
C GLU A 19 -10.57 -24.02 2.60
N GLU A 20 -10.10 -25.19 3.02
CA GLU A 20 -9.10 -25.33 4.09
C GLU A 20 -7.73 -24.76 3.65
N ALA A 21 -7.29 -25.02 2.42
CA ALA A 21 -6.07 -24.43 1.87
C ALA A 21 -6.16 -22.90 1.72
N GLU A 22 -7.33 -22.36 1.38
CA GLU A 22 -7.56 -20.92 1.30
C GLU A 22 -7.60 -20.28 2.71
N ARG A 23 -8.18 -20.97 3.70
CA ARG A 23 -8.12 -20.54 5.11
C ARG A 23 -6.68 -20.49 5.63
N GLU A 24 -5.87 -21.51 5.34
CA GLU A 24 -4.46 -21.56 5.76
C GLU A 24 -3.64 -20.42 5.12
N ARG A 25 -3.90 -20.09 3.84
CA ARG A 25 -3.28 -18.93 3.17
C ARG A 25 -3.67 -17.61 3.83
N GLN A 26 -4.95 -17.43 4.15
CA GLN A 26 -5.44 -16.20 4.80
C GLN A 26 -4.90 -16.06 6.22
N GLU A 27 -4.77 -17.16 6.96
CA GLU A 27 -4.19 -17.18 8.29
C GLU A 27 -2.70 -16.85 8.26
N ALA A 28 -1.95 -17.37 7.30
CA ALA A 28 -0.54 -17.03 7.10
C ALA A 28 -0.34 -15.53 6.77
N ILE A 29 -1.23 -14.94 5.98
CA ILE A 29 -1.22 -13.49 5.69
C ILE A 29 -1.50 -12.69 6.97
N ARG A 30 -2.52 -13.08 7.73
CA ARG A 30 -2.91 -12.42 8.98
C ARG A 30 -1.80 -12.51 10.03
N GLU A 31 -1.18 -13.67 10.19
CA GLU A 31 -0.06 -13.87 11.13
C GLU A 31 1.16 -13.01 10.73
N ALA A 32 1.45 -12.91 9.43
CA ALA A 32 2.53 -12.05 8.95
C ALA A 32 2.26 -10.55 9.20
N GLU A 33 1.01 -10.12 9.07
CA GLU A 33 0.60 -8.74 9.37
C GLU A 33 0.67 -8.45 10.87
N GLU A 34 0.17 -9.36 11.71
CA GLU A 34 0.24 -9.24 13.16
C GLU A 34 1.68 -9.19 13.66
N ARG A 35 2.57 -10.05 13.13
CA ARG A 35 4.02 -9.99 13.45
C ARG A 35 4.66 -8.67 13.05
N ARG A 36 4.26 -8.06 11.94
CA ARG A 36 4.74 -6.73 11.52
C ARG A 36 4.25 -5.65 12.48
N LYS A 37 2.96 -5.68 12.82
CA LYS A 37 2.32 -4.71 13.70
C LYS A 37 2.86 -4.79 15.13
N GLU A 38 3.03 -6.00 15.65
CA GLU A 38 3.61 -6.23 16.97
C GLU A 38 5.08 -5.79 17.03
N LYS A 39 5.88 -6.10 16.01
CA LYS A 39 7.24 -5.58 15.92
C LYS A 39 7.26 -4.05 15.91
N HIS A 40 6.37 -3.42 15.15
CA HIS A 40 6.26 -1.96 15.11
C HIS A 40 5.88 -1.39 16.49
N ARG A 41 4.84 -1.96 17.12
CA ARG A 41 4.38 -1.57 18.46
C ARG A 41 5.52 -1.63 19.48
N LYS A 42 6.26 -2.74 19.51
CA LYS A 42 7.40 -2.92 20.41
C LYS A 42 8.51 -1.90 20.18
N MET A 43 8.82 -1.58 18.92
CA MET A 43 9.83 -0.57 18.59
C MET A 43 9.39 0.84 19.00
N GLU A 44 8.11 1.15 18.87
CA GLU A 44 7.54 2.44 19.27
C GLU A 44 7.49 2.62 20.80
N GLU A 45 7.21 1.55 21.53
CA GLU A 45 7.29 1.52 23.00
C GLU A 45 8.72 1.82 23.50
N GLU A 46 9.74 1.15 22.96
CA GLU A 46 11.14 1.43 23.30
C GLU A 46 11.54 2.87 22.92
N ARG A 47 11.01 3.38 21.80
CA ARG A 47 11.24 4.75 21.36
C ARG A 47 10.61 5.76 22.32
N GLU A 48 9.39 5.54 22.78
CA GLU A 48 8.72 6.43 23.73
C GLU A 48 9.37 6.36 25.12
N LYS A 49 9.87 5.18 25.53
CA LYS A 49 10.69 5.03 26.73
C LYS A 49 11.94 5.89 26.67
N MET A 50 12.70 5.82 25.57
CA MET A 50 13.87 6.70 25.35
C MET A 50 13.46 8.18 25.37
N ARG A 51 12.33 8.54 24.74
CA ARG A 51 11.82 9.92 24.78
C ARG A 51 11.55 10.36 26.22
N GLN A 52 10.96 9.50 27.05
CA GLN A 52 10.70 9.82 28.45
C GLN A 52 12.00 9.95 29.25
N GLU A 53 12.97 9.06 29.06
CA GLU A 53 14.28 9.16 29.71
C GLU A 53 14.96 10.51 29.39
N ILE A 54 14.85 10.99 28.15
CA ILE A 54 15.35 12.33 27.76
C ILE A 54 14.54 13.45 28.40
N ARG A 55 13.21 13.33 28.48
CA ARG A 55 12.36 14.32 29.16
C ARG A 55 12.75 14.46 30.63
N ASP A 56 12.95 13.34 31.31
CA ASP A 56 13.29 13.30 32.73
C ASP A 56 14.71 13.83 32.96
N LYS A 57 15.68 13.45 32.11
CA LYS A 57 17.09 13.89 32.21
C LYS A 57 17.27 15.41 32.16
N TYR A 58 16.42 16.11 31.40
CA TYR A 58 16.50 17.56 31.23
C TYR A 58 15.31 18.31 31.86
N ASN A 59 14.50 17.64 32.68
CA ASN A 59 13.29 18.19 33.31
C ASN A 59 12.33 18.90 32.32
N ILE A 60 12.20 18.34 31.12
CA ILE A 60 11.34 18.89 30.07
C ILE A 60 9.90 18.46 30.37
N LYS A 61 9.04 19.44 30.69
CA LYS A 61 7.60 19.19 30.80
C LYS A 61 7.04 18.84 29.42
N LYS A 62 6.33 17.71 29.33
CA LYS A 62 5.55 17.36 28.14
C LYS A 62 4.50 18.46 27.92
N LYS A 63 4.67 19.25 26.85
CA LYS A 63 3.64 20.18 26.40
C LYS A 63 2.57 19.35 25.69
N GLU A 64 1.30 19.72 25.85
CA GLU A 64 0.21 19.15 25.06
C GLU A 64 0.49 19.40 23.57
N GLU A 65 0.24 18.40 22.73
CA GLU A 65 0.61 18.39 21.32
C GLU A 65 -0.11 19.50 20.55
N VAL A 66 0.62 20.57 20.21
CA VAL A 66 0.52 21.07 18.84
C VAL A 66 1.14 19.96 18.01
N VAL A 67 0.35 19.29 17.18
CA VAL A 67 0.81 18.27 16.22
C VAL A 67 1.69 18.98 15.19
N GLU A 68 2.90 19.35 15.60
CA GLU A 68 3.96 19.69 14.69
C GLU A 68 4.38 18.35 14.08
N GLN A 69 3.94 18.15 12.84
CA GLN A 69 4.15 16.96 12.05
C GLN A 69 5.58 16.48 12.29
N ALA A 70 5.72 15.22 12.73
CA ALA A 70 7.02 14.59 12.89
C ALA A 70 7.87 14.93 11.65
N PRO A 71 9.14 15.33 11.80
CA PRO A 71 10.01 15.48 10.65
C PRO A 71 9.90 14.18 9.86
N GLN A 72 9.38 14.29 8.64
CA GLN A 72 9.24 13.18 7.71
C GLN A 72 10.62 12.53 7.64
N GLU A 73 10.78 11.35 8.24
CA GLU A 73 12.00 10.57 8.05
C GLU A 73 12.12 10.37 6.53
N GLU A 74 13.18 10.91 5.93
CA GLU A 74 13.39 10.78 4.49
C GLU A 74 13.24 9.31 4.10
N PRO A 75 12.47 9.01 3.03
CA PRO A 75 12.12 7.65 2.69
C PRO A 75 13.39 6.85 2.43
N ASN A 76 13.72 5.95 3.36
CA ASN A 76 14.88 5.09 3.26
C ASN A 76 14.74 4.21 2.00
N PRO A 77 15.59 4.39 0.96
CA PRO A 77 15.44 3.70 -0.33
C PRO A 77 15.46 2.18 -0.20
N LEU A 78 16.04 1.65 0.88
CA LEU A 78 16.15 0.22 1.16
C LEU A 78 14.86 -0.40 1.71
N MET A 79 13.95 0.40 2.27
CA MET A 79 12.72 -0.07 2.93
C MET A 79 11.45 0.16 2.11
N ARG A 80 11.58 0.51 0.81
CA ARG A 80 10.44 0.58 -0.09
C ARG A 80 9.79 -0.80 -0.21
N LYS A 81 8.46 -0.90 -0.05
CA LYS A 81 7.71 -2.14 -0.31
C LYS A 81 8.04 -2.59 -1.75
N LYS A 82 8.31 -3.90 -1.93
CA LYS A 82 8.50 -4.47 -3.27
C LYS A 82 7.18 -4.27 -4.03
N LYS A 83 7.23 -3.54 -5.14
CA LYS A 83 6.12 -3.38 -6.09
C LYS A 83 5.69 -4.75 -6.60
N THR A 84 4.40 -4.94 -6.85
CA THR A 84 3.92 -6.17 -7.50
C THR A 84 4.54 -6.27 -8.91
N PRO A 85 4.65 -7.47 -9.51
CA PRO A 85 5.19 -7.60 -10.86
C PRO A 85 4.49 -6.72 -11.90
N GLU A 86 3.18 -6.50 -11.72
CA GLU A 86 2.36 -5.65 -12.57
C GLU A 86 2.68 -4.16 -12.40
N GLU A 87 2.86 -3.68 -11.16
CA GLU A 87 3.28 -2.29 -10.90
C GLU A 87 4.71 -2.01 -11.37
N LEU A 88 5.60 -3.01 -11.33
CA LEU A 88 6.97 -2.86 -11.81
C LEU A 88 7.03 -2.84 -13.35
N ALA A 89 6.17 -3.61 -14.01
CA ALA A 89 6.02 -3.55 -15.47
C ALA A 89 5.44 -2.19 -15.91
N ALA A 90 4.40 -1.69 -15.22
CA ALA A 90 3.83 -0.39 -15.52
C ALA A 90 4.80 0.78 -15.28
N GLU A 91 5.66 0.70 -14.25
CA GLU A 91 6.72 1.70 -14.02
C GLU A 91 7.82 1.64 -15.08
N ALA A 92 8.25 0.43 -15.48
CA ALA A 92 9.22 0.27 -16.56
C ALA A 92 8.69 0.80 -17.89
N GLU A 93 7.43 0.51 -18.23
CA GLU A 93 6.77 1.04 -19.42
C GLU A 93 6.64 2.57 -19.40
N GLN A 94 6.45 3.18 -18.22
CA GLN A 94 6.44 4.64 -18.07
C GLN A 94 7.85 5.26 -18.15
N GLU A 95 8.86 4.56 -17.65
CA GLU A 95 10.26 5.00 -17.70
C GLU A 95 10.80 4.95 -19.13
N ASP A 96 10.42 3.92 -19.89
CA ASP A 96 10.72 3.69 -21.31
C ASP A 96 10.01 4.68 -22.27
N LEU A 97 9.09 5.52 -21.78
CA LEU A 97 8.54 6.60 -22.59
C LEU A 97 9.62 7.64 -22.90
N ASP A 98 9.89 7.84 -24.18
CA ASP A 98 10.78 8.91 -24.66
C ASP A 98 10.36 10.29 -24.09
N ASP A 99 11.35 11.16 -23.84
CA ASP A 99 11.13 12.51 -23.30
C ASP A 99 10.11 13.32 -24.11
N PHE A 100 10.08 13.10 -25.43
CA PHE A 100 9.09 13.72 -26.32
C PHE A 100 7.66 13.28 -26.00
N THR A 101 7.45 12.00 -25.70
CA THR A 101 6.14 11.44 -25.33
C THR A 101 5.72 11.91 -23.94
N LYS A 102 6.68 11.99 -22.99
CA LYS A 102 6.44 12.58 -21.66
C LYS A 102 5.99 14.04 -21.76
N LEU A 103 6.68 14.84 -22.59
CA LEU A 103 6.33 16.23 -22.84
C LEU A 103 4.95 16.36 -23.51
N LYS A 104 4.67 15.53 -24.53
CA LYS A 104 3.38 15.50 -25.21
C LYS A 104 2.23 15.22 -24.23
N ASN A 105 2.36 14.19 -23.40
CA ASN A 105 1.33 13.85 -22.41
C ASN A 105 1.10 14.99 -21.41
N SER A 106 2.18 15.63 -20.96
CA SER A 106 2.09 16.79 -20.05
C SER A 106 1.35 17.97 -20.69
N ILE A 107 1.66 18.28 -21.95
CA ILE A 107 0.99 19.35 -22.71
C ILE A 107 -0.48 19.01 -22.92
N GLU A 108 -0.81 17.78 -23.29
CA GLU A 108 -2.19 17.33 -23.49
C GLU A 108 -3.03 17.48 -22.21
N THR A 109 -2.47 17.12 -21.05
CA THR A 109 -3.12 17.34 -19.75
C THR A 109 -3.37 18.83 -19.50
N GLN A 110 -2.36 19.69 -19.68
CA GLN A 110 -2.49 21.13 -19.48
C GLN A 110 -3.53 21.75 -20.41
N VAL A 111 -3.58 21.32 -21.68
CA VAL A 111 -4.57 21.80 -22.65
C VAL A 111 -5.99 21.39 -22.26
N ASN A 112 -6.17 20.17 -21.77
CA ASN A 112 -7.48 19.68 -21.30
C ASN A 112 -7.95 20.43 -20.04
N GLU A 113 -7.04 20.71 -19.10
CA GLU A 113 -7.33 21.53 -17.92
C GLU A 113 -7.75 22.94 -18.31
N ILE A 114 -6.98 23.60 -19.21
CA ILE A 114 -7.30 24.95 -19.70
C ILE A 114 -8.65 24.95 -20.42
N LYS A 115 -8.91 23.95 -21.28
CA LYS A 115 -10.18 23.80 -21.99
C LYS A 115 -11.35 23.70 -21.01
N THR A 116 -11.23 22.86 -19.99
CA THR A 116 -12.24 22.70 -18.93
C THR A 116 -12.47 24.00 -18.17
N GLN A 117 -11.39 24.73 -17.84
CA GLN A 117 -11.49 26.03 -17.18
C GLN A 117 -12.17 27.09 -18.06
N ILE A 118 -11.91 27.08 -19.37
CA ILE A 118 -12.54 28.00 -20.32
C ILE A 118 -14.02 27.66 -20.49
N GLU A 119 -14.37 26.39 -20.69
CA GLU A 119 -15.77 25.93 -20.79
C GLU A 119 -16.56 26.25 -19.52
N GLY A 120 -15.96 26.04 -18.34
CA GLY A 120 -16.56 26.41 -17.06
C GLY A 120 -16.74 27.92 -16.86
N LYS A 121 -15.85 28.74 -17.43
CA LYS A 121 -15.96 30.21 -17.38
C LYS A 121 -16.93 30.77 -18.44
N CYS A 122 -17.05 30.13 -19.60
CA CYS A 122 -17.94 30.57 -20.69
C CYS A 122 -19.41 30.17 -20.47
N SER A 123 -19.69 29.16 -19.65
CA SER A 123 -21.04 28.72 -19.31
C SER A 123 -21.73 29.55 -18.22
N LEU A 124 -21.02 30.53 -17.64
CA LEU A 124 -21.51 31.44 -16.60
C LEU A 124 -21.79 32.87 -17.10
N GLN A 125 -21.94 33.07 -18.42
CA GLN A 125 -22.26 34.36 -19.03
C GLN A 125 -23.56 34.35 -19.82
#